data_AF-V7CM63-F1
#
_entry.id   AF-V7CM63-F1
#
_cell.length_a   1.000
_cell.length_b   1.000
_cell.length_c   1.000
_cell.angle_alpha   90.00
_cell.angle_beta   90.00
_cell.angle_gamma   90.00
#
_symmetry.space_group_name_H-M   'P 1'
#
loop_
_entity.id
_entity.type
_entity.pdbx_description
1 polymer ?
#
loop_
_entity_poly.entity_id
_entity_poly.type
_entity_poly.pdbx_seq_one_letter_code
_entity_poly.pdbx_strand_id
1 'polypeptide(L)'
;MEVRSFLDSMNMKPGDRLFDHIDRAILGSKVGVAVFSPRYCESYFCLHELALFMESKKRVIPIFYDVKPSELVVKDNGTCPAKELQRFSLALEEAKYTVGLTFDSLKGDWSEILRDASDAVIMNLLEVEEERKTMKRKL
;
A
#
# COMPACT_ATOMS: atom_id res chain seq x y z
N MET A 1 5.40 -21.74 1.05
CA MET A 1 5.43 -20.66 2.06
C MET A 1 3.99 -20.26 2.31
N GLU A 2 3.54 -20.25 3.57
CA GLU A 2 2.19 -19.80 3.92
C GLU A 2 2.22 -18.28 4.12
N VAL A 3 1.42 -17.55 3.34
CA VAL A 3 1.33 -16.09 3.43
C VAL A 3 0.05 -15.73 4.17
N ARG A 4 0.20 -15.07 5.32
CA ARG A 4 -0.94 -14.50 6.06
C ARG A 4 -1.21 -13.10 5.52
N SER A 5 -2.40 -12.88 4.99
CA SER A 5 -2.85 -11.59 4.46
C SER A 5 -3.88 -10.94 5.37
N PHE A 6 -3.92 -9.62 5.31
CA PHE A 6 -4.99 -8.78 5.83
C PHE A 6 -5.52 -7.99 4.65
N LEU A 7 -6.81 -8.13 4.35
CA LEU A 7 -7.49 -7.29 3.36
C LEU A 7 -8.19 -6.18 4.13
N ASP A 8 -7.92 -4.93 3.78
CA ASP A 8 -8.72 -3.83 4.30
C ASP A 8 -10.14 -3.95 3.74
N SER A 9 -11.08 -4.34 4.60
CA SER A 9 -12.50 -4.39 4.26
C SER A 9 -13.15 -3.11 4.76
N MET A 10 -13.41 -2.17 3.85
CA MET A 10 -14.16 -0.92 4.06
C MET A 10 -15.65 -1.17 4.39
N ASN A 11 -15.97 -2.04 5.34
CA ASN A 11 -17.32 -2.32 5.82
C ASN A 11 -17.36 -2.05 7.33
N MET A 12 -17.65 -0.82 7.74
CA MET A 12 -17.73 -0.49 9.17
C MET A 12 -18.93 0.38 9.55
N LYS A 13 -19.33 0.24 10.81
CA LYS A 13 -20.47 0.91 11.44
C LYS A 13 -19.96 2.07 12.32
N PRO A 14 -20.81 3.04 12.67
CA PRO A 14 -20.43 4.09 13.62
C PRO A 14 -19.99 3.49 14.97
N GLY A 15 -18.80 3.88 15.46
CA GLY A 15 -18.25 3.47 16.77
C GLY A 15 -17.00 2.58 16.72
N ASP A 16 -16.61 2.10 15.54
CA ASP A 16 -15.42 1.28 15.39
C ASP A 16 -14.13 2.13 15.51
N ARG A 17 -13.14 1.65 16.28
CA ARG A 17 -11.79 2.25 16.38
C ARG A 17 -10.94 1.91 15.15
N LEU A 18 -11.43 2.33 13.98
CA LEU A 18 -10.93 1.99 12.66
C LEU A 18 -9.42 2.26 12.53
N PHE A 19 -8.98 3.45 12.91
CA PHE A 19 -7.57 3.83 12.90
C PHE A 19 -6.71 2.90 13.76
N ASP A 20 -7.10 2.63 15.00
CA ASP A 20 -6.30 1.75 15.88
C ASP A 20 -6.13 0.34 15.31
N HIS A 21 -7.14 -0.18 14.62
CA HIS A 21 -7.08 -1.54 14.08
C HIS A 21 -6.25 -1.60 12.79
N ILE A 22 -6.47 -0.65 11.88
CA ILE A 22 -5.71 -0.50 10.65
C ILE A 22 -4.24 -0.24 10.97
N ASP A 23 -3.95 0.74 11.83
CA ASP A 23 -2.58 1.10 12.18
C ASP A 23 -1.84 -0.11 12.77
N ARG A 24 -2.48 -0.88 13.65
CA ARG A 24 -1.88 -2.12 14.19
C ARG A 24 -1.64 -3.17 13.11
N ALA A 25 -2.59 -3.37 12.19
CA ALA A 25 -2.44 -4.33 11.10
C ALA A 25 -1.29 -3.94 10.17
N ILE A 26 -1.19 -2.65 9.81
CA ILE A 26 -0.11 -2.11 8.96
C ILE A 26 1.25 -2.24 9.66
N LEU A 27 1.32 -1.85 10.94
CA LEU A 27 2.55 -1.94 11.73
C LEU A 27 3.01 -3.40 11.90
N GLY A 28 2.07 -4.33 12.05
CA GLY A 28 2.32 -5.78 12.11
C GLY A 28 2.72 -6.40 10.77
N SER A 29 2.34 -5.77 9.66
CA SER A 29 2.62 -6.26 8.30
C SER A 29 4.09 -6.07 7.93
N LYS A 30 4.60 -6.97 7.08
CA LYS A 30 5.97 -6.91 6.55
C LYS A 30 6.03 -6.18 5.20
N VAL A 31 5.02 -6.44 4.37
CA VAL A 31 4.88 -5.94 3.00
C VAL A 31 3.44 -5.47 2.83
N GLY A 32 3.24 -4.31 2.21
CA GLY A 32 1.93 -3.81 1.79
C GLY A 32 1.74 -3.96 0.29
N VAL A 33 0.49 -4.18 -0.14
CA VAL A 33 0.11 -4.12 -1.57
C VAL A 33 -0.88 -2.98 -1.73
N ALA A 34 -0.50 -1.94 -2.47
CA ALA A 34 -1.33 -0.77 -2.70
C ALA A 34 -1.94 -0.85 -4.10
N VAL A 35 -3.25 -1.11 -4.18
CA VAL A 35 -3.97 -1.19 -5.44
C VAL A 35 -4.54 0.18 -5.79
N PHE A 36 -3.77 0.96 -6.55
CA PHE A 36 -4.18 2.26 -7.04
C PHE A 36 -5.24 2.11 -8.13
N SER A 37 -6.46 2.50 -7.80
CA SER A 37 -7.57 2.63 -8.74
C SER A 37 -7.80 4.11 -9.11
N PRO A 38 -8.65 4.42 -10.12
CA PRO A 38 -8.96 5.81 -10.47
C PRO A 38 -9.50 6.66 -9.30
N ARG A 39 -10.05 6.02 -8.26
CA ARG A 39 -10.64 6.68 -7.09
C ARG A 39 -9.79 6.57 -5.82
N TYR A 40 -8.59 5.98 -5.90
CA TYR A 40 -7.75 5.75 -4.72
C TYR A 40 -7.47 7.05 -3.94
N CYS A 41 -7.06 8.10 -4.64
CA CYS A 41 -6.72 9.39 -4.03
C CYS A 41 -7.94 10.20 -3.56
N GLU A 42 -9.17 9.74 -3.80
CA GLU A 42 -10.39 10.33 -3.23
C GLU A 42 -10.64 9.86 -1.79
N SER A 43 -10.07 8.71 -1.40
CA SER A 43 -10.25 8.11 -0.09
C SER A 43 -9.16 8.59 0.87
N TYR A 44 -9.58 9.31 1.91
CA TYR A 44 -8.70 9.69 3.02
C TYR A 44 -8.02 8.45 3.64
N PHE A 45 -8.77 7.36 3.84
CA PHE A 45 -8.25 6.16 4.48
C PHE A 45 -7.17 5.50 3.61
N CYS A 46 -7.38 5.36 2.30
CA CYS A 46 -6.38 4.76 1.42
C CYS A 46 -5.06 5.58 1.39
N LEU A 47 -5.16 6.91 1.46
CA LEU A 47 -3.99 7.79 1.56
C LEU A 47 -3.31 7.70 2.93
N HIS A 48 -4.08 7.62 4.01
CA HIS A 48 -3.56 7.44 5.37
C HIS A 48 -2.83 6.10 5.53
N GLU A 49 -3.41 5.01 5.04
CA GLU A 49 -2.78 3.68 5.05
C GLU A 49 -1.47 3.66 4.26
N LEU A 50 -1.47 4.24 3.06
CA LEU A 50 -0.26 4.36 2.25
C LEU A 50 0.82 5.16 2.99
N ALA A 51 0.45 6.30 3.59
CA ALA A 51 1.37 7.10 4.38
C ALA A 51 1.95 6.33 5.55
N LEU A 52 1.13 5.55 6.27
CA LEU A 52 1.61 4.71 7.37
C LEU A 52 2.60 3.64 6.92
N PHE A 53 2.37 2.98 5.78
CA PHE A 53 3.32 2.01 5.25
C PHE A 53 4.66 2.67 4.92
N MET A 54 4.65 3.80 4.20
CA MET A 54 5.86 4.51 3.77
C MET A 54 6.63 5.10 4.96
N GLU A 55 5.94 5.76 5.90
CA GLU A 55 6.55 6.31 7.11
C GLU A 55 7.17 5.23 8.00
N SER A 56 6.54 4.05 8.04
CA SER A 56 7.06 2.87 8.74
C SER A 56 8.18 2.17 7.99
N LYS A 57 8.63 2.70 6.84
CA LYS A 57 9.67 2.15 5.97
C LYS A 57 9.39 0.69 5.60
N LYS A 58 8.13 0.35 5.44
CA LYS A 58 7.69 -0.97 5.00
C LYS A 58 7.79 -1.02 3.49
N ARG A 59 8.04 -2.20 2.95
CA ARG A 59 8.00 -2.40 1.51
C ARG A 59 6.56 -2.34 1.02
N VAL A 60 6.31 -1.57 -0.03
CA VAL A 60 5.01 -1.46 -0.68
C VAL A 60 5.14 -1.90 -2.13
N ILE A 61 4.22 -2.75 -2.57
CA ILE A 61 4.10 -3.18 -3.97
C ILE A 61 2.93 -2.42 -4.57
N PRO A 62 3.18 -1.42 -5.43
CA PRO A 62 2.11 -0.68 -6.08
C PRO A 62 1.55 -1.48 -7.27
N ILE A 63 0.22 -1.57 -7.35
CA ILE A 63 -0.52 -2.10 -8.50
C ILE A 63 -1.36 -0.96 -9.06
N PHE A 64 -1.09 -0.54 -10.28
CA PHE A 64 -1.80 0.52 -10.98
C PHE A 64 -2.94 -0.09 -11.82
N TYR A 65 -4.14 -0.11 -11.22
CA TYR A 65 -5.37 -0.65 -11.80
C TYR A 65 -6.12 0.45 -12.55
N ASP A 66 -6.19 0.36 -13.87
CA ASP A 66 -6.87 1.32 -14.76
C ASP A 66 -6.46 2.79 -14.56
N VAL A 67 -5.24 3.02 -14.08
CA VAL A 67 -4.72 4.35 -13.77
C VAL A 67 -3.22 4.40 -14.07
N LYS A 68 -2.72 5.54 -14.54
CA LYS A 68 -1.28 5.79 -14.65
C LYS A 68 -0.76 6.46 -13.38
N PRO A 69 0.51 6.22 -12.99
CA PRO A 69 1.11 6.91 -11.85
C PRO A 69 0.96 8.44 -11.90
N SER A 70 1.03 9.04 -13.09
CA SER A 70 0.88 10.49 -13.30
C SER A 70 -0.53 11.03 -13.01
N GLU A 71 -1.55 10.18 -13.02
CA GLU A 71 -2.95 10.56 -12.76
C GLU A 71 -3.27 10.56 -11.26
N LEU A 72 -2.41 9.96 -10.44
CA LEU A 72 -2.54 9.92 -8.99
C LEU A 72 -2.06 11.24 -8.38
N VAL A 73 -2.99 12.00 -7.80
CA VAL A 73 -2.73 13.31 -7.19
C VAL A 73 -3.54 13.45 -5.90
N VAL A 74 -2.87 13.84 -4.82
CA VAL A 74 -3.54 14.25 -3.58
C VAL A 74 -4.14 15.65 -3.80
N LYS A 75 -5.47 15.77 -3.65
CA LYS A 75 -6.18 17.04 -3.79
C LYS A 75 -6.41 17.67 -2.41
N ASP A 76 -6.14 18.96 -2.31
CA ASP A 76 -6.56 19.75 -1.15
C ASP A 76 -8.00 20.25 -1.37
N ASN A 77 -8.93 19.66 -0.63
CA ASN A 77 -10.35 20.02 -0.65
C ASN A 77 -10.73 20.93 0.54
N GLY A 78 -9.75 21.42 1.31
CA GLY A 78 -9.95 22.27 2.49
C GLY A 78 -10.42 21.54 3.76
N THR A 79 -10.61 20.22 3.68
CA THR A 79 -11.12 19.38 4.80
C THR A 79 -10.01 18.65 5.55
N CYS A 80 -8.81 18.59 5.00
CA CYS A 80 -7.69 17.82 5.53
C CYS A 80 -6.62 18.78 6.09
N PRO A 81 -6.06 18.53 7.30
CA PRO A 81 -4.99 19.35 7.83
C PRO A 81 -3.78 19.38 6.88
N ALA A 82 -3.11 20.53 6.76
CA ALA A 82 -1.94 20.69 5.88
C ALA A 82 -0.83 19.65 6.12
N LYS A 83 -0.64 19.25 7.39
CA LYS A 83 0.32 18.20 7.77
C LYS A 83 -0.05 16.84 7.16
N GLU A 84 -1.34 16.47 7.16
CA GLU A 84 -1.81 15.22 6.58
C GLU A 84 -1.67 15.24 5.05
N LEU A 85 -2.03 16.36 4.40
CA LEU A 85 -1.83 16.54 2.96
C LEU A 85 -0.37 16.36 2.55
N GLN A 86 0.57 16.87 3.36
CA GLN A 86 2.00 16.69 3.12
C GLN A 86 2.42 15.23 3.26
N ARG A 87 1.97 14.53 4.32
CA ARG A 87 2.22 13.10 4.51
C ARG A 87 1.72 12.28 3.33
N PHE A 88 0.48 12.53 2.89
CA PHE A 88 -0.13 11.82 1.76
C PHE A 88 0.61 12.10 0.46
N SER A 89 0.99 13.34 0.20
CA SER A 89 1.71 13.72 -1.01
C SER A 89 3.08 13.05 -1.10
N LEU A 90 3.83 13.03 0.01
CA LEU A 90 5.13 12.36 0.08
C LEU A 90 5.01 10.85 -0.15
N ALA A 91 4.07 10.21 0.53
CA ALA A 91 3.87 8.77 0.41
C ALA A 91 3.39 8.35 -0.98
N LEU A 92 2.50 9.14 -1.60
CA LEU A 92 2.04 8.89 -2.96
C LEU A 92 3.16 9.07 -3.97
N GLU A 93 4.01 10.10 -3.80
CA GLU A 93 5.13 10.32 -4.69
C GLU A 93 6.16 9.19 -4.60
N GLU A 94 6.51 8.74 -3.38
CA GLU A 94 7.38 7.58 -3.19
C GLU A 94 6.79 6.30 -3.82
N ALA A 95 5.48 6.08 -3.67
CA ALA A 95 4.80 4.93 -4.26
C ALA A 95 4.83 4.95 -5.79
N LYS A 96 4.65 6.13 -6.41
CA LYS A 96 4.68 6.29 -7.88
C LYS A 96 6.03 5.95 -8.48
N TYR A 97 7.12 6.14 -7.74
CA TYR A 97 8.48 5.83 -8.18
C TYR A 97 9.00 4.47 -7.69
N THR A 98 8.15 3.69 -7.02
CA THR A 98 8.45 2.30 -6.67
C THR A 98 8.09 1.39 -7.85
N VAL A 99 8.92 0.36 -8.11
CA VAL A 99 8.63 -0.64 -9.15
C VAL A 99 7.31 -1.33 -8.82
N GLY A 100 6.36 -1.28 -9.75
CA GLY A 100 5.01 -1.79 -9.59
C GLY A 100 4.52 -2.59 -10.78
N LEU A 101 3.27 -3.02 -10.66
CA LEU A 101 2.54 -3.73 -11.71
C LEU A 101 1.48 -2.80 -12.30
N THR A 102 1.22 -2.92 -13.60
CA THR A 102 0.13 -2.19 -14.26
C THR A 102 -0.93 -3.19 -14.72
N PHE A 103 -2.19 -2.79 -14.62
CA PHE A 103 -3.30 -3.63 -15.03
C PHE A 103 -4.39 -2.81 -15.71
N ASP A 104 -4.77 -3.24 -16.91
CA ASP A 104 -5.90 -2.72 -17.69
C ASP A 104 -7.02 -3.76 -17.64
N SER A 105 -8.14 -3.43 -17.01
CA SER A 105 -9.24 -4.37 -16.77
C SER A 105 -9.99 -4.79 -18.04
N LEU A 106 -9.85 -4.03 -19.13
CA LEU A 106 -10.49 -4.33 -20.42
C LEU A 106 -9.65 -5.27 -21.28
N LYS A 107 -8.32 -5.27 -21.11
CA LYS A 107 -7.38 -5.99 -21.98
C LYS A 107 -6.49 -6.99 -21.26
N GLY A 108 -6.34 -6.86 -19.95
CA GLY A 108 -5.39 -7.62 -19.15
C GLY A 108 -5.85 -9.05 -18.82
N ASP A 109 -4.88 -9.93 -18.57
CA ASP A 109 -5.12 -11.27 -18.04
C ASP A 109 -5.07 -11.24 -16.51
N TRP A 110 -6.21 -11.55 -15.89
CA TRP A 110 -6.35 -11.66 -14.44
C TRP A 110 -5.44 -12.72 -13.81
N SER A 111 -5.14 -13.80 -14.53
CA SER A 111 -4.27 -14.88 -14.06
C SER A 111 -2.81 -14.47 -14.07
N GLU A 112 -2.42 -13.66 -15.05
CA GLU A 112 -1.06 -13.10 -15.16
C GLU A 112 -0.82 -12.10 -14.03
N ILE A 113 -1.70 -11.10 -13.86
CA ILE A 113 -1.53 -10.11 -12.80
C ILE A 113 -1.54 -10.73 -11.39
N LEU A 114 -2.39 -11.75 -11.16
CA LEU A 114 -2.42 -12.45 -9.87
C LEU A 114 -1.12 -13.20 -9.61
N ARG A 115 -0.54 -13.81 -10.65
CA ARG A 115 0.75 -14.51 -10.55
C ARG A 115 1.87 -13.51 -10.25
N ASP A 116 1.97 -12.45 -11.03
CA ASP A 116 3.02 -11.44 -10.89
C ASP A 116 2.94 -10.73 -9.53
N ALA A 117 1.73 -10.40 -9.07
CA ALA A 117 1.52 -9.83 -7.74
C ALA A 117 1.92 -10.81 -6.63
N SER A 118 1.58 -12.10 -6.78
CA SER A 118 1.96 -13.13 -5.82
C SER A 118 3.49 -13.31 -5.76
N ASP A 119 4.15 -13.35 -6.90
CA ASP A 119 5.61 -13.47 -6.99
C ASP A 119 6.30 -12.25 -6.38
N ALA A 120 5.82 -11.04 -6.68
CA ALA A 120 6.33 -9.81 -6.08
C ALA A 120 6.21 -9.82 -4.55
N VAL A 121 5.07 -10.28 -4.00
CA VAL A 121 4.85 -10.42 -2.56
C VAL A 121 5.83 -11.43 -1.95
N ILE A 122 6.00 -12.59 -2.56
CA ILE A 122 6.89 -13.65 -2.07
C ILE A 122 8.34 -13.15 -2.05
N MET A 123 8.82 -12.55 -3.13
CA MET A 123 10.19 -12.02 -3.21
C MET A 123 10.45 -10.96 -2.13
N ASN A 124 9.55 -9.99 -1.99
CA ASN A 124 9.70 -8.95 -0.96
C ASN A 124 9.65 -9.52 0.47
N LEU A 125 8.85 -10.55 0.72
CA LEU A 125 8.81 -11.20 2.03
C LEU A 125 10.12 -11.93 2.35
N LEU A 126 10.70 -12.63 1.38
CA LEU A 126 11.98 -13.32 1.53
C LEU A 126 13.11 -12.34 1.86
N GLU A 127 13.19 -11.23 1.13
CA GLU A 127 14.20 -10.20 1.36
C GLU A 127 14.06 -9.56 2.75
N VAL A 128 12.85 -9.21 3.17
CA VAL A 128 12.61 -8.68 4.54
C VAL A 128 13.01 -9.69 5.62
N GLU A 129 12.83 -10.99 5.39
CA GLU A 129 13.26 -12.02 6.34
C GLU A 129 14.78 -12.18 6.39
N GLU A 130 15.45 -12.06 5.26
CA GLU A 130 16.91 -12.12 5.17
C GLU A 130 17.57 -10.90 5.82
N GLU A 131 17.06 -9.69 5.58
CA GLU A 131 17.49 -8.46 6.25
C GLU A 131 17.36 -8.59 7.78
N ARG A 132 16.22 -9.11 8.26
CA ARG A 132 16.00 -9.35 9.69
C ARG A 132 16.96 -10.37 10.28
N LYS A 133 17.24 -11.48 9.57
CA LYS A 133 18.21 -12.50 10.02
C LYS A 133 19.62 -11.91 10.09
N THR A 134 20.00 -11.12 9.10
CA THR A 134 21.32 -10.47 9.04
C THR A 134 21.49 -9.47 10.19
N MET A 135 20.46 -8.67 10.47
CA MET A 135 20.49 -7.71 11.58
C MET A 135 20.62 -8.41 12.94
N LYS A 136 19.88 -9.51 13.17
CA LYS A 136 19.99 -10.32 14.39
C LYS A 136 21.35 -10.99 14.61
N ARG A 137 22.10 -11.25 13.53
CA ARG A 137 23.46 -11.84 13.60
C ARG A 137 24.55 -10.80 13.90
N LYS A 138 24.26 -9.51 13.73
CA LYS A 138 25.19 -8.39 13.97
C LYS A 138 25.04 -7.78 15.38
N LEU A 139 24.02 -8.19 16.12
CA LEU A 139 23.74 -7.82 17.52
C LEU A 139 24.26 -8.94 18.44
#